data_AF-A0A1I3PCG2-F1
#
_entry.id   AF-A0A1I3PCG2-F1
#
_cell.length_a   1.000
_cell.length_b   1.000
_cell.length_c   1.000
_cell.angle_alpha   90.00
_cell.angle_beta   90.00
_cell.angle_gamma   90.00
#
_symmetry.space_group_name_H-M   'P 1'
#
loop_
_entity.id
_entity.type
_entity.pdbx_description
1 polymer ?
#
loop_
_entity_poly.entity_id
_entity_poly.type
_entity_poly.pdbx_seq_one_letter_code
_entity_poly.pdbx_strand_id
1 'polypeptide(L)'
;MKIQITRDSVCAADDVDAPHTEAISVPDSSTLEECVDFVCKSFQLPCIQGGKATWLITAGKRLAIIAQEWREPRFFQGIEFQTTDLTIAGNKLKIHFTYLAQHDPEVVFDILSRLR
;
A
#
# COMPACT_ATOMS: atom_id res chain seq x y z
N MET A 1 -7.96 15.01 -6.30
CA MET A 1 -8.68 13.93 -5.58
C MET A 1 -8.12 13.77 -4.17
N LYS A 2 -8.87 13.10 -3.26
CA LYS A 2 -8.37 12.77 -1.91
C LYS A 2 -8.06 11.28 -1.79
N ILE A 3 -6.95 10.94 -1.15
CA ILE A 3 -6.60 9.57 -0.80
C ILE A 3 -6.86 9.39 0.70
N GLN A 4 -7.52 8.31 1.10
CA GLN A 4 -7.57 7.81 2.47
C GLN A 4 -6.63 6.61 2.57
N ILE A 5 -5.72 6.65 3.54
CA ILE A 5 -4.70 5.63 3.76
C ILE A 5 -5.04 4.91 5.07
N THR A 6 -4.88 3.59 5.12
CA THR A 6 -4.84 2.80 6.36
C THR A 6 -3.75 1.75 6.30
N ARG A 7 -3.35 1.20 7.44
CA ARG A 7 -2.46 0.03 7.53
C ARG A 7 -2.88 -0.91 8.64
N ASP A 8 -2.43 -2.15 8.57
CA ASP A 8 -2.48 -3.07 9.70
C ASP A 8 -1.58 -2.58 10.86
N SER A 9 -1.96 -2.95 12.08
CA SER A 9 -1.10 -2.87 13.25
C SER A 9 -0.02 -3.96 13.22
N VAL A 10 1.18 -3.65 13.73
CA VAL A 10 2.31 -4.61 13.76
C VAL A 10 2.50 -5.29 15.11
N CYS A 11 1.94 -4.74 16.19
CA CYS A 11 1.94 -5.32 17.54
C CYS A 11 0.87 -4.65 18.45
N ALA A 12 0.63 -5.22 19.63
CA ALA A 12 -0.39 -4.71 20.58
C ALA A 12 -0.11 -3.29 21.13
N ALA A 13 1.12 -2.78 21.02
CA ALA A 13 1.44 -1.39 21.37
C ALA A 13 1.14 -0.41 20.22
N ASP A 14 1.00 -0.93 19.01
CA ASP A 14 0.67 -0.20 17.78
C ASP A 14 -0.85 -0.20 17.50
N ASP A 15 -1.66 -0.93 18.29
CA ASP A 15 -3.12 -0.93 18.20
C ASP A 15 -3.79 0.35 18.76
N VAL A 16 -3.05 1.22 19.46
CA VAL A 16 -3.58 2.41 20.14
C VAL A 16 -4.26 3.39 19.17
N ASP A 17 -3.66 3.59 17.99
CA ASP A 17 -4.15 4.49 16.93
C ASP A 17 -4.74 3.72 15.74
N ALA A 18 -5.11 2.45 15.92
CA ALA A 18 -5.73 1.64 14.88
C ALA A 18 -7.08 2.24 14.40
N PRO A 19 -7.39 2.22 13.09
CA PRO A 19 -6.69 1.53 12.00
C PRO A 19 -5.74 2.46 11.21
N HIS A 20 -4.94 3.28 11.91
CA HIS A 20 -3.85 4.08 11.32
C HIS A 20 -4.29 4.93 10.13
N THR A 21 -5.39 5.67 10.31
CA THR A 21 -6.04 6.38 9.19
C THR A 21 -5.45 7.76 8.95
N GLU A 22 -4.79 7.92 7.80
CA GLU A 22 -4.38 9.22 7.26
C GLU A 22 -5.20 9.60 6.02
N ALA A 23 -5.15 10.88 5.62
CA ALA A 23 -5.80 11.32 4.39
C ALA A 23 -5.10 12.51 3.72
N ILE A 24 -4.49 12.26 2.56
CA ILE A 24 -3.73 13.24 1.76
C ILE A 24 -4.49 13.66 0.50
N SER A 25 -4.07 14.75 -0.13
CA SER A 25 -4.66 15.27 -1.38
C SER A 25 -3.64 15.27 -2.51
N VAL A 26 -4.07 14.85 -3.70
CA VAL A 26 -3.26 14.82 -4.94
C VAL A 26 -4.06 15.44 -6.09
N PRO A 27 -3.44 15.86 -7.21
CA PRO A 27 -4.16 16.32 -8.40
C PRO A 27 -5.21 15.30 -8.89
N ASP A 28 -6.34 15.77 -9.42
CA ASP A 28 -7.35 14.89 -10.06
C ASP A 28 -6.86 14.30 -11.40
N SER A 29 -5.73 14.78 -11.92
CA SER A 29 -5.06 14.26 -13.12
C SER A 29 -3.98 13.19 -12.82
N SER A 30 -3.70 12.89 -11.55
CA SER A 30 -2.61 11.97 -11.20
C SER A 30 -2.95 10.51 -11.51
N THR A 31 -1.94 9.76 -11.96
CA THR A 31 -2.07 8.32 -12.21
C THR A 31 -2.13 7.54 -10.89
N LEU A 32 -2.58 6.28 -10.94
CA LEU A 32 -2.57 5.42 -9.75
C LEU A 32 -1.15 5.11 -9.26
N GLU A 33 -0.18 5.00 -10.17
CA GLU A 33 1.23 4.77 -9.84
C GLU A 33 1.83 6.00 -9.13
N GLU A 34 1.57 7.21 -9.65
CA GLU A 34 1.91 8.47 -8.97
C GLU A 34 1.25 8.58 -7.58
N CYS A 35 -0.03 8.18 -7.46
CA CYS A 35 -0.74 8.16 -6.19
C CYS A 35 -0.08 7.20 -5.18
N VAL A 36 0.28 5.99 -5.60
CA VAL A 36 0.92 4.99 -4.74
C VAL A 36 2.33 5.43 -4.37
N ASP A 37 3.12 5.96 -5.31
CA ASP A 37 4.47 6.47 -5.06
C ASP A 37 4.45 7.66 -4.08
N PHE A 38 3.57 8.64 -4.30
CA PHE A 38 3.40 9.78 -3.41
C PHE A 38 2.93 9.36 -2.02
N VAL A 39 2.06 8.36 -1.91
CA VAL A 39 1.66 7.76 -0.62
C VAL A 39 2.86 7.06 0.04
N CYS A 40 3.62 6.22 -0.66
CA CYS A 40 4.80 5.55 -0.09
C CYS A 40 5.89 6.53 0.38
N LYS A 41 5.99 7.71 -0.25
CA LYS A 41 6.92 8.78 0.14
C LYS A 41 6.38 9.64 1.29
N SER A 42 5.07 9.82 1.40
CA SER A 42 4.43 10.65 2.43
C SER A 42 4.12 9.89 3.73
N PHE A 43 3.68 8.63 3.62
CA PHE A 43 3.19 7.81 4.72
C PHE A 43 4.28 6.86 5.20
N GLN A 44 4.81 7.11 6.40
CA GLN A 44 5.92 6.34 6.96
C GLN A 44 5.40 5.04 7.60
N LEU A 45 5.66 3.91 6.96
CA LEU A 45 5.38 2.57 7.53
C LEU A 45 6.33 2.26 8.71
N PRO A 46 5.89 1.47 9.70
CA PRO A 46 6.74 1.06 10.82
C PRO A 46 8.07 0.42 10.37
N CYS A 47 9.18 0.93 10.89
CA CYS A 47 10.51 0.34 10.74
C CYS A 47 10.68 -0.76 11.81
N ILE A 48 10.66 -2.03 11.40
CA ILE A 48 10.59 -3.17 12.31
C ILE A 48 11.96 -3.86 12.42
N GLN A 49 12.30 -4.35 13.62
CA GLN A 49 13.50 -5.14 13.84
C GLN A 49 13.47 -6.43 13.01
N GLY A 50 14.53 -6.67 12.24
CA GLY A 50 14.63 -7.75 11.24
C GLY A 50 14.84 -7.23 9.81
N GLY A 51 14.39 -6.01 9.52
CA GLY A 51 14.66 -5.32 8.25
C GLY A 51 13.80 -5.74 7.05
N LYS A 52 13.06 -6.86 7.15
CA LYS A 52 12.26 -7.46 6.09
C LYS A 52 10.76 -7.19 6.20
N ALA A 53 10.36 -6.09 6.86
CA ALA A 53 8.94 -5.76 6.99
C ALA A 53 8.34 -5.54 5.60
N THR A 54 7.48 -6.48 5.18
CA THR A 54 6.91 -6.53 3.84
C THR A 54 5.43 -6.20 3.90
N TRP A 55 4.96 -5.38 2.95
CA TRP A 55 3.60 -4.83 2.95
C TRP A 55 2.96 -4.94 1.58
N LEU A 56 1.70 -5.37 1.54
CA LEU A 56 0.88 -5.41 0.33
C LEU A 56 0.01 -4.14 0.24
N ILE A 57 0.18 -3.40 -0.85
CA ILE A 57 -0.59 -2.20 -1.17
C ILE A 57 -1.83 -2.61 -1.95
N THR A 58 -3.02 -2.24 -1.46
CA THR A 58 -4.31 -2.54 -2.09
C THR A 58 -5.18 -1.29 -2.24
N ALA A 59 -6.02 -1.25 -3.27
CA ALA A 59 -7.09 -0.27 -3.45
C ALA A 59 -8.29 -0.92 -4.17
N GLY A 60 -9.06 -1.73 -3.44
CA GLY A 60 -10.08 -2.62 -4.02
C GLY A 60 -9.49 -3.88 -4.68
N LYS A 61 -8.28 -3.75 -5.26
CA LYS A 61 -7.45 -4.83 -5.81
C LYS A 61 -5.98 -4.65 -5.44
N ARG A 62 -5.17 -5.68 -5.68
CA ARG A 62 -3.71 -5.71 -5.38
C ARG A 62 -2.95 -4.79 -6.33
N LEU A 63 -2.11 -3.89 -5.80
CA LEU A 63 -1.36 -2.91 -6.59
C LEU A 63 0.14 -3.19 -6.62
N ALA A 64 0.76 -3.29 -5.44
CA ALA A 64 2.21 -3.36 -5.31
C ALA A 64 2.64 -4.02 -4.00
N ILE A 65 3.90 -4.44 -3.93
CA ILE A 65 4.60 -4.74 -2.67
C ILE A 65 5.59 -3.63 -2.37
N ILE A 66 5.65 -3.19 -1.12
CA ILE A 66 6.77 -2.40 -0.58
C ILE A 66 7.40 -3.15 0.59
N ALA A 67 8.72 -3.05 0.73
CA ALA A 67 9.48 -3.70 1.79
C ALA A 67 10.45 -2.71 2.41
N GLN A 68 10.72 -2.86 3.71
CA GLN A 68 11.63 -1.99 4.47
C GLN A 68 13.08 -2.01 3.94
N GLU A 69 13.49 -3.06 3.22
CA GLU A 69 14.80 -3.14 2.54
C GLU A 69 14.79 -2.61 1.08
N TRP A 70 13.63 -2.20 0.56
CA TRP A 70 13.49 -1.60 -0.78
C TRP A 70 13.35 -0.08 -0.73
N ARG A 71 13.83 0.61 -1.77
CA ARG A 71 13.72 2.07 -1.89
C ARG A 71 12.37 2.54 -2.43
N GLU A 72 11.71 1.70 -3.22
CA GLU A 72 10.53 2.02 -4.03
C GLU A 72 9.60 0.79 -4.07
N PRO A 73 8.27 0.99 -4.18
CA PRO A 73 7.31 -0.11 -4.33
C PRO A 73 7.47 -0.82 -5.69
N ARG A 74 7.21 -2.13 -5.73
CA ARG A 74 7.14 -2.91 -6.96
C ARG A 74 5.70 -3.23 -7.31
N PHE A 75 5.23 -2.72 -8.45
CA PHE A 75 3.89 -2.93 -8.96
C PHE A 75 3.73 -4.30 -9.63
N PHE A 76 2.53 -4.88 -9.57
CA PHE A 76 2.21 -6.10 -10.32
C PHE A 76 1.97 -5.76 -11.81
N GLN A 77 2.25 -6.70 -12.72
CA GLN A 77 2.01 -6.50 -14.15
C GLN A 77 0.51 -6.55 -14.49
N GLY A 78 0.11 -5.91 -15.60
CA GLY A 78 -1.28 -5.88 -16.05
C GLY A 78 -2.18 -4.91 -15.26
N ILE A 79 -1.60 -3.87 -14.66
CA ILE A 79 -2.31 -2.86 -13.86
C ILE A 79 -3.09 -1.83 -14.71
N GLU A 80 -3.64 -2.25 -15.86
CA GLU A 80 -4.72 -1.50 -16.51
C GLU A 80 -5.96 -1.48 -15.60
N PHE A 81 -6.45 -0.30 -15.25
CA PHE A 81 -7.71 -0.12 -14.51
C PHE A 81 -8.48 1.08 -15.02
N GLN A 82 -9.79 0.98 -14.95
CA GLN A 82 -10.68 2.13 -15.05
C GLN A 82 -10.94 2.66 -13.63
N THR A 83 -11.31 3.93 -13.48
CA THR A 83 -11.55 4.53 -12.15
C THR A 83 -12.69 3.85 -11.38
N THR A 84 -13.54 3.09 -12.06
CA THR A 84 -14.59 2.22 -11.52
C THR A 84 -14.07 1.04 -10.69
N ASP A 85 -12.84 0.58 -10.93
CA ASP A 85 -12.26 -0.62 -10.29
C ASP A 85 -11.66 -0.32 -8.92
N LEU A 86 -11.56 0.96 -8.57
CA LEU A 86 -11.04 1.48 -7.31
C LEU A 86 -12.18 1.70 -6.31
N THR A 87 -11.91 1.54 -5.01
CA THR A 87 -12.92 1.74 -3.96
C THR A 87 -13.23 3.23 -3.71
N ILE A 88 -13.79 3.91 -4.71
CA ILE A 88 -14.10 5.36 -4.70
C ILE A 88 -15.36 5.64 -3.86
N ALA A 89 -15.21 5.58 -2.54
CA ALA A 89 -16.27 5.94 -1.61
C ALA A 89 -16.38 7.47 -1.48
N GLY A 90 -17.16 8.11 -2.35
CA GLY A 90 -17.44 9.55 -2.32
C GLY A 90 -16.24 10.41 -2.72
N ASN A 91 -15.71 10.18 -3.93
CA ASN A 91 -14.52 10.83 -4.49
C ASN A 91 -13.25 10.71 -3.61
N LYS A 92 -13.08 9.57 -2.93
CA LYS A 92 -11.88 9.22 -2.17
C LYS A 92 -11.32 7.88 -2.64
N LEU A 93 -10.07 7.87 -3.09
CA LEU A 93 -9.32 6.62 -3.27
C LEU A 93 -8.96 6.06 -1.90
N LYS A 94 -9.30 4.80 -1.62
CA LYS A 94 -8.83 4.10 -0.41
C LYS A 94 -7.62 3.26 -0.76
N ILE A 95 -6.50 3.50 -0.08
CA ILE A 95 -5.30 2.65 -0.12
C ILE A 95 -5.13 2.01 1.26
N HIS A 96 -4.89 0.70 1.29
CA HIS A 96 -4.63 -0.05 2.50
C HIS A 96 -3.33 -0.86 2.38
N PHE A 97 -2.49 -0.77 3.41
CA PHE A 97 -1.24 -1.52 3.57
C PHE A 97 -1.45 -2.71 4.51
N THR A 98 -1.55 -3.91 3.94
CA THR A 98 -1.63 -5.17 4.69
C THR A 98 -0.23 -5.64 5.08
N TYR A 99 -0.01 -6.00 6.35
CA TYR A 99 1.31 -6.42 6.85
C TYR A 99 1.56 -7.91 6.56
N LEU A 100 2.63 -8.20 5.82
CA LEU A 100 3.05 -9.55 5.41
C LEU A 100 4.28 -10.05 6.19
N ALA A 101 4.38 -9.66 7.47
CA ALA A 101 5.43 -10.07 8.40
C ALA A 101 6.87 -9.71 7.93
N GLN A 102 7.86 -10.44 8.47
CA GLN A 102 9.27 -10.39 8.09
C GLN A 102 9.60 -11.43 6.98
N HIS A 103 8.65 -11.71 6.08
CA HIS A 103 8.88 -12.63 4.97
C HIS A 103 9.82 -12.02 3.92
N ASP A 104 10.46 -12.88 3.13
CA ASP A 104 11.35 -12.42 2.07
C ASP A 104 10.56 -11.72 0.95
N PRO A 105 10.82 -10.44 0.65
CA PRO A 105 9.94 -9.65 -0.22
C PRO A 105 10.03 -10.07 -1.69
N GLU A 106 11.15 -10.68 -2.12
CA GLU A 106 11.26 -11.25 -3.48
C GLU A 106 10.33 -12.45 -3.62
N VAL A 107 10.32 -13.34 -2.62
CA VAL A 107 9.46 -14.54 -2.59
C VAL A 107 7.98 -14.14 -2.47
N VAL A 108 7.66 -13.16 -1.63
CA VAL A 108 6.30 -12.62 -1.50
C VAL A 108 5.81 -12.00 -2.82
N PHE A 109 6.63 -11.19 -3.47
CA PHE A 109 6.27 -10.58 -4.75
C PHE A 109 6.10 -11.62 -5.87
N ASP A 110 7.01 -12.58 -5.98
CA ASP A 110 6.91 -13.67 -6.98
C ASP A 110 5.64 -14.49 -6.80
N ILE A 111 5.33 -14.97 -5.58
CA ILE A 111 4.12 -15.72 -5.29
C ILE A 111 2.87 -14.91 -5.63
N LEU A 112 2.78 -13.67 -5.15
CA LEU A 112 1.59 -12.84 -5.35
C LEU A 112 1.43 -12.40 -6.82
N SER A 113 2.50 -12.25 -7.58
CA SER A 113 2.44 -11.95 -9.02
C SER A 113 1.81 -13.08 -9.86
N ARG A 114 1.87 -14.32 -9.35
CA ARG A 114 1.36 -15.53 -10.03
C ARG A 114 -0.10 -15.84 -9.68
N LEU A 115 -0.60 -15.34 -8.56
CA LEU A 115 -2.01 -15.43 -8.20
C LEU A 115 -2.82 -14.44 -9.04
N ARG A 116 -3.96 -14.90 -9.58
CA ARG A 116 -4.97 -14.07 -10.28
C ARG A 116 -6.08 -13.72 -9.28
#